data_AF-F8FQV5-F1
#
_entry.id   AF-F8FQV5-F1
#
_cell.length_a   1.000
_cell.length_b   1.000
_cell.length_c   1.000
_cell.angle_alpha   90.00
_cell.angle_beta   90.00
_cell.angle_gamma   90.00
#
_symmetry.space_group_name_H-M   'P 1'
#
loop_
_entity.id
_entity.type
_entity.pdbx_description
1 polymer ?
#
loop_
_entity_poly.entity_id
_entity_poly.type
_entity_poly.pdbx_seq_one_letter_code
_entity_poly.pdbx_strand_id
1 'polypeptide(L)'
;MNRQDIAVSRIFKGKWERDEHRFLVVTHARDVYMTNAVPKGHQAIGRQGFETALTDAFHEHIRSFARTAHNRNVYALSVYTDERHSFLLYLNTLEGFERTITESPYYCSYSEEQKHDLKYSLGDFAFSYATFQGPFASQYAAYHDAVKALSAAGGPDGLEPYKGSPDLVRYVYKAELFEGGQFLTALHVTKRLLAQSVWLLQTTPDFAAFASSGSEYIDYSVVMRQTIDTERFYRIFPEMKSCDEAFQAAVEEARGLPYGEQVTYWWECVRENRNRQPDALLTATVRTDYQAVEALADVGAPILPAVMQALRSSVQQGDQEKAAFLCEVLLESGGLSREVLGEMAAAVEYAPPGDQEIRSLLTRTRQKLTGRF
;
A
#
# COMPACT_ATOMS: atom_id res chain seq x y z
N MET A 1 -5.83 -13.72 -6.97
CA MET A 1 -5.29 -12.98 -5.82
C MET A 1 -4.71 -11.65 -6.29
N ASN A 2 -5.13 -10.53 -5.71
CA ASN A 2 -4.62 -9.21 -6.04
C ASN A 2 -3.22 -8.99 -5.43
N ARG A 3 -2.18 -9.11 -6.26
CA ARG A 3 -0.78 -8.98 -5.83
C ARG A 3 -0.46 -7.58 -5.27
N GLN A 4 -1.13 -6.53 -5.76
CA GLN A 4 -0.91 -5.17 -5.28
C GLN A 4 -1.42 -4.99 -3.85
N ASP A 5 -2.63 -5.47 -3.55
CA ASP A 5 -3.22 -5.36 -2.21
C ASP A 5 -2.33 -6.03 -1.15
N ILE A 6 -1.74 -7.19 -1.48
CA ILE A 6 -0.80 -7.90 -0.61
C ILE A 6 0.50 -7.13 -0.42
N ALA A 7 1.11 -6.65 -1.52
CA ALA A 7 2.37 -5.91 -1.44
C ALA A 7 2.22 -4.66 -0.57
N VAL A 8 1.17 -3.87 -0.80
CA VAL A 8 0.90 -2.64 -0.06
C VAL A 8 0.52 -2.93 1.40
N SER A 9 -0.28 -3.96 1.66
CA SER A 9 -0.63 -4.34 3.04
C SER A 9 0.60 -4.76 3.85
N ARG A 10 1.50 -5.57 3.26
CA ARG A 10 2.78 -5.96 3.88
C ARG A 10 3.64 -4.76 4.23
N ILE A 11 3.68 -3.77 3.33
CA ILE A 11 4.42 -2.52 3.53
C ILE A 11 3.90 -1.80 4.78
N PHE A 12 2.59 -1.59 4.89
CA PHE A 12 2.00 -0.91 6.06
C PHE A 12 2.14 -1.70 7.37
N LYS A 13 2.25 -3.03 7.29
CA LYS A 13 2.51 -3.89 8.45
C LYS A 13 4.01 -4.00 8.79
N GLY A 14 4.89 -3.31 8.05
CA GLY A 14 6.33 -3.34 8.29
C GLY A 14 7.02 -4.65 7.86
N LYS A 15 6.34 -5.49 7.06
CA LYS A 15 6.82 -6.81 6.57
C LYS A 15 7.43 -6.75 5.16
N TRP A 16 7.96 -5.58 4.81
CA TRP A 16 8.55 -5.28 3.51
C TRP A 16 10.08 -5.39 3.57
N GLU A 17 10.64 -6.17 2.65
CA GLU A 17 12.08 -6.35 2.46
C GLU A 17 12.65 -5.14 1.72
N ARG A 18 13.72 -4.55 2.24
CA ARG A 18 14.36 -3.37 1.65
C ARG A 18 15.64 -3.77 0.97
N ASP A 19 15.84 -3.28 -0.25
CA ASP A 19 17.15 -3.24 -0.84
C ASP A 19 17.88 -1.95 -0.43
N GLU A 20 18.79 -2.08 0.52
CA GLU A 20 19.58 -0.95 1.04
C GLU A 20 20.79 -0.60 0.16
N HIS A 21 21.08 -1.39 -0.87
CA HIS A 21 22.30 -1.29 -1.66
C HIS A 21 22.08 -0.83 -3.09
N ARG A 22 20.83 -0.70 -3.55
CA ARG A 22 20.51 -0.14 -4.87
C ARG A 22 20.13 1.34 -4.82
N PHE A 23 20.66 2.09 -5.79
CA PHE A 23 20.43 3.52 -5.94
C PHE A 23 20.07 3.87 -7.38
N LEU A 24 19.14 4.80 -7.54
CA LEU A 24 18.83 5.43 -8.82
C LEU A 24 19.61 6.74 -8.95
N VAL A 25 20.33 6.88 -10.05
CA VAL A 25 21.06 8.09 -10.41
C VAL A 25 20.28 8.84 -11.47
N VAL A 26 19.88 10.07 -11.18
CA VAL A 26 19.27 10.98 -12.16
C VAL A 26 20.31 12.03 -12.56
N THR A 27 20.60 12.15 -13.85
CA THR A 27 21.60 13.10 -14.36
C THR A 27 21.04 14.50 -14.56
N HIS A 28 21.90 15.48 -14.80
CA HIS A 28 21.47 16.83 -15.22
C HIS A 28 20.69 16.81 -16.55
N ALA A 29 20.98 15.85 -17.42
CA ALA A 29 20.25 15.61 -18.67
C ALA A 29 18.93 14.85 -18.49
N ARG A 30 18.58 14.47 -17.23
CA ARG A 30 17.38 13.73 -16.84
C ARG A 30 17.37 12.26 -17.28
N ASP A 31 18.53 11.71 -17.62
CA ASP A 31 18.71 10.28 -17.79
C ASP A 31 18.73 9.59 -16.42
N VAL A 32 18.23 8.36 -16.37
CA VAL A 32 18.10 7.58 -15.13
C VAL A 32 18.85 6.26 -15.27
N TYR A 33 19.66 5.96 -14.26
CA TYR A 33 20.52 4.78 -14.23
C TYR A 33 20.43 4.07 -12.87
N MET A 34 20.85 2.81 -12.83
CA MET A 34 21.00 2.03 -11.61
C MET A 34 22.47 1.96 -11.16
N THR A 35 22.72 1.97 -9.85
CA THR A 35 24.06 1.72 -9.29
C THR A 35 23.96 1.04 -7.94
N ASN A 36 24.99 0.29 -7.56
CA ASN A 36 25.11 -0.36 -6.25
C ASN A 36 25.92 0.48 -5.24
N ALA A 37 26.37 1.67 -5.64
CA ALA A 37 27.13 2.57 -4.79
C ALA A 37 26.79 4.03 -5.13
N VAL A 38 26.75 4.86 -4.09
CA VAL A 38 26.55 6.31 -4.25
C VAL A 38 27.75 6.92 -4.98
N PRO A 39 27.55 7.62 -6.11
CA PRO A 39 28.62 8.33 -6.82
C PRO A 39 29.40 9.27 -5.88
N LYS A 40 30.74 9.34 -6.06
CA LYS A 40 31.63 10.14 -5.21
C LYS A 40 31.18 11.60 -5.17
N GLY A 41 31.09 12.18 -3.97
CA GLY A 41 30.72 13.58 -3.76
C GLY A 41 29.20 13.83 -3.67
N HIS A 42 28.38 12.80 -3.84
CA HIS A 42 26.92 12.90 -3.72
C HIS A 42 26.40 12.26 -2.44
N GLN A 43 25.23 12.71 -2.01
CA GLN A 43 24.46 12.08 -0.92
C GLN A 43 23.21 11.45 -1.50
N ALA A 44 22.89 10.23 -1.06
CA ALA A 44 21.65 9.57 -1.46
C ALA A 44 20.46 10.11 -0.65
N ILE A 45 19.40 10.48 -1.36
CA ILE A 45 18.10 10.80 -0.80
C ILE A 45 17.41 9.48 -0.48
N GLY A 46 17.40 9.14 0.81
CA GLY A 46 16.59 8.05 1.34
C GLY A 46 15.20 8.51 1.77
N ARG A 47 14.42 7.57 2.30
CA ARG A 47 13.03 7.81 2.72
C ARG A 47 12.87 9.01 3.66
N GLN A 48 13.64 9.08 4.75
CA GLN A 48 13.54 10.17 5.73
C GLN A 48 13.83 11.56 5.14
N GLY A 49 14.81 11.65 4.23
CA GLY A 49 15.15 12.91 3.56
C GLY A 49 14.01 13.37 2.64
N PHE A 50 13.44 12.45 1.88
CA PHE A 50 12.29 12.72 1.01
C PHE A 50 11.03 13.08 1.81
N GLU A 51 10.69 12.30 2.85
CA GLU A 51 9.57 12.57 3.77
C GLU A 51 9.68 13.96 4.40
N THR A 52 10.88 14.38 4.80
CA THR A 52 11.11 15.71 5.38
C THR A 52 10.82 16.81 4.38
N ALA A 53 11.43 16.73 3.19
CA ALA A 53 11.22 17.75 2.17
C ALA A 53 9.75 17.82 1.70
N LEU A 54 9.06 16.67 1.59
CA LEU A 54 7.65 16.62 1.25
C LEU A 54 6.75 17.17 2.38
N THR A 55 7.06 16.84 3.64
CA THR A 55 6.34 17.40 4.81
C THR A 55 6.46 18.91 4.84
N ASP A 56 7.66 19.46 4.64
CA ASP A 56 7.89 20.90 4.66
C ASP A 56 7.12 21.59 3.51
N ALA A 57 7.11 20.99 2.33
CA ALA A 57 6.36 21.51 1.19
C ALA A 57 4.84 21.51 1.44
N PHE A 58 4.28 20.44 2.02
CA PHE A 58 2.87 20.41 2.40
C PHE A 58 2.54 21.31 3.59
N HIS A 59 3.46 21.49 4.54
CA HIS A 59 3.29 22.45 5.63
C HIS A 59 3.09 23.87 5.10
N GLU A 60 3.87 24.28 4.09
CA GLU A 60 3.70 25.60 3.46
C GLU A 60 2.36 25.74 2.72
N HIS A 61 1.87 24.68 2.07
CA HIS A 61 0.52 24.67 1.49
C HIS A 61 -0.58 24.84 2.56
N ILE A 62 -0.48 24.11 3.68
CA ILE A 62 -1.39 24.24 4.82
C ILE A 62 -1.34 25.66 5.38
N ARG A 63 -0.13 26.22 5.57
CA ARG A 63 0.07 27.58 6.08
C ARG A 63 -0.54 28.64 5.17
N SER A 64 -0.43 28.46 3.85
CA SER A 64 -1.04 29.32 2.86
C SER A 64 -2.58 29.23 2.93
N PHE A 65 -3.12 28.01 2.91
CA PHE A 65 -4.55 27.75 3.06
C PHE A 65 -5.12 28.35 4.35
N ALA A 66 -4.40 28.21 5.46
CA ALA A 66 -4.83 28.67 6.78
C ALA A 66 -5.09 30.18 6.86
N ARG A 67 -4.51 30.97 5.94
CA ARG A 67 -4.69 32.43 5.83
C ARG A 67 -5.89 32.83 4.95
N THR A 68 -6.53 31.86 4.29
CA THR A 68 -7.68 32.12 3.42
C THR A 68 -8.98 32.13 4.23
N ALA A 69 -10.04 32.71 3.66
CA ALA A 69 -11.38 32.66 4.26
C ALA A 69 -11.99 31.24 4.29
N HIS A 70 -11.38 30.29 3.54
CA HIS A 70 -11.84 28.91 3.47
C HIS A 70 -11.34 28.04 4.62
N ASN A 71 -10.41 28.52 5.45
CA ASN A 71 -9.96 27.81 6.64
C ASN A 71 -11.03 27.87 7.75
N ARG A 72 -12.15 27.19 7.53
CA ARG A 72 -13.29 27.05 8.43
C ARG A 72 -13.91 25.68 8.22
N ASN A 73 -14.31 25.01 9.30
CA ASN A 73 -14.95 23.71 9.26
C ASN A 73 -14.21 22.70 8.35
N VAL A 74 -12.88 22.65 8.47
CA VAL A 74 -12.05 21.68 7.78
C VAL A 74 -12.31 20.32 8.42
N TYR A 75 -12.78 19.34 7.65
CA TYR A 75 -13.14 18.02 8.19
C TYR A 75 -12.23 16.89 7.69
N ALA A 76 -11.45 17.12 6.64
CA ALA A 76 -10.46 16.13 6.20
C ALA A 76 -9.17 16.78 5.71
N LEU A 77 -8.05 16.13 6.02
CA LEU A 77 -6.75 16.31 5.39
C LEU A 77 -6.30 14.95 4.87
N SER A 78 -5.95 14.84 3.59
CA SER A 78 -5.42 13.60 3.03
C SER A 78 -4.09 13.83 2.32
N VAL A 79 -3.11 12.97 2.58
CA VAL A 79 -1.93 12.83 1.74
C VAL A 79 -2.11 11.60 0.87
N TYR A 80 -2.35 11.83 -0.40
CA TYR A 80 -2.59 10.80 -1.40
C TYR A 80 -1.29 10.40 -2.09
N THR A 81 -1.18 9.11 -2.38
CA THR A 81 -0.25 8.55 -3.36
C THR A 81 -0.89 7.39 -4.12
N ASP A 82 -0.39 7.11 -5.31
CA ASP A 82 -0.86 6.02 -6.16
C ASP A 82 0.31 5.18 -6.69
N GLU A 83 0.00 4.22 -7.56
CA GLU A 83 0.98 3.43 -8.31
C GLU A 83 1.85 4.26 -9.27
N ARG A 84 1.46 5.52 -9.54
CA ARG A 84 2.23 6.47 -10.35
C ARG A 84 3.12 7.36 -9.49
N HIS A 85 3.19 7.11 -8.19
CA HIS A 85 4.02 7.83 -7.23
C HIS A 85 3.68 9.33 -7.15
N SER A 86 2.42 9.67 -7.42
CA SER A 86 1.94 11.06 -7.37
C SER A 86 1.61 11.45 -5.94
N PHE A 87 2.30 12.43 -5.35
CA PHE A 87 1.95 12.94 -4.03
C PHE A 87 1.06 14.17 -4.12
N LEU A 88 -0.12 14.10 -3.49
CA LEU A 88 -1.09 15.19 -3.44
C LEU A 88 -1.54 15.42 -2.00
N LEU A 89 -1.69 16.69 -1.63
CA LEU A 89 -2.37 17.09 -0.39
C LEU A 89 -3.78 17.57 -0.71
N TYR A 90 -4.77 17.01 -0.01
CA TYR A 90 -6.16 17.43 -0.07
C TYR A 90 -6.58 18.05 1.26
N LEU A 91 -7.35 19.13 1.20
CA LEU A 91 -8.02 19.76 2.34
C LEU A 91 -9.50 19.90 2.03
N ASN A 92 -10.36 19.20 2.78
CA ASN A 92 -11.81 19.27 2.55
C ASN A 92 -12.48 20.10 3.64
N THR A 93 -13.40 20.97 3.23
CA THR A 93 -14.20 21.82 4.11
C THR A 93 -15.68 21.58 3.89
N LEU A 94 -16.51 21.76 4.94
CA LEU A 94 -17.96 21.53 4.81
C LEU A 94 -18.58 22.41 3.72
N GLU A 95 -18.16 23.67 3.64
CA GLU A 95 -18.58 24.57 2.55
C GLU A 95 -18.18 24.04 1.17
N GLY A 96 -16.95 23.55 1.02
CA GLY A 96 -16.49 22.97 -0.24
C GLY A 96 -17.31 21.76 -0.66
N PHE A 97 -17.64 20.90 0.30
CA PHE A 97 -18.50 19.73 0.10
C PHE A 97 -19.93 20.12 -0.29
N GLU A 98 -20.58 20.98 0.49
CA GLU A 98 -21.94 21.49 0.24
C GLU A 98 -22.06 22.10 -1.16
N ARG A 99 -21.06 22.91 -1.54
CA ARG A 99 -20.98 23.49 -2.87
C ARG A 99 -20.85 22.42 -3.96
N THR A 100 -19.94 21.46 -3.80
CA THR A 100 -19.75 20.36 -4.76
C THR A 100 -21.05 19.57 -4.98
N ILE A 101 -21.77 19.19 -3.92
CA ILE A 101 -23.02 18.41 -4.04
C ILE A 101 -24.20 19.24 -4.56
N THR A 102 -24.19 20.57 -4.39
CA THR A 102 -25.31 21.42 -4.82
C THR A 102 -25.12 21.95 -6.25
N GLU A 103 -23.89 22.33 -6.60
CA GLU A 103 -23.59 23.03 -7.86
C GLU A 103 -23.11 22.09 -8.97
N SER A 104 -22.55 20.92 -8.63
CA SER A 104 -22.14 19.94 -9.65
C SER A 104 -23.37 19.21 -10.21
N PRO A 105 -23.63 19.29 -11.54
CA PRO A 105 -24.69 18.52 -12.17
C PRO A 105 -24.53 17.00 -11.99
N TYR A 106 -23.31 16.55 -11.68
CA TYR A 106 -23.00 15.15 -11.48
C TYR A 106 -23.39 14.65 -10.08
N TYR A 107 -23.18 15.47 -9.04
CA TYR A 107 -23.42 15.07 -7.64
C TYR A 107 -24.78 15.50 -7.09
N CYS A 108 -25.47 16.45 -7.74
CA CYS A 108 -26.74 16.95 -7.22
C CYS A 108 -27.86 15.91 -7.19
N SER A 109 -27.74 14.85 -7.99
CA SER A 109 -28.69 13.72 -8.04
C SER A 109 -28.34 12.57 -7.11
N TYR A 110 -27.22 12.65 -6.39
CA TYR A 110 -26.77 11.58 -5.50
C TYR A 110 -27.77 11.37 -4.36
N SER A 111 -27.98 10.11 -3.96
CA SER A 111 -28.65 9.78 -2.72
C SER A 111 -27.84 10.29 -1.51
N GLU A 112 -28.45 10.34 -0.33
CA GLU A 112 -27.73 10.74 0.89
C GLU A 112 -26.58 9.77 1.22
N GLU A 113 -26.74 8.49 0.91
CA GLU A 113 -25.69 7.47 1.04
C GLU A 113 -24.52 7.78 0.09
N GLN A 114 -24.80 8.03 -1.19
CA GLN A 114 -23.76 8.38 -2.16
C GLN A 114 -23.06 9.70 -1.81
N LYS A 115 -23.78 10.68 -1.25
CA LYS A 115 -23.18 11.92 -0.76
C LYS A 115 -22.30 11.67 0.47
N HIS A 116 -22.68 10.74 1.34
CA HIS A 116 -21.86 10.34 2.48
C HIS A 116 -20.53 9.74 2.02
N ASP A 117 -20.56 8.83 1.06
CA ASP A 117 -19.36 8.21 0.46
C ASP A 117 -18.47 9.28 -0.20
N LEU A 118 -19.08 10.22 -0.92
CA LEU A 118 -18.36 11.32 -1.57
C LEU A 118 -17.62 12.21 -0.56
N LYS A 119 -18.13 12.38 0.66
CA LYS A 119 -17.60 13.37 1.63
C LYS A 119 -16.10 13.19 1.89
N TYR A 120 -15.60 11.96 1.97
CA TYR A 120 -14.19 11.67 2.21
C TYR A 120 -13.41 11.27 0.95
N SER A 121 -14.03 11.40 -0.22
CA SER A 121 -13.38 11.20 -1.51
C SER A 121 -12.24 12.20 -1.74
N LEU A 122 -11.32 11.80 -2.61
CA LEU A 122 -10.16 12.58 -3.02
C LEU A 122 -10.37 13.09 -4.44
N GLY A 123 -10.00 14.34 -4.71
CA GLY A 123 -10.04 14.90 -6.07
C GLY A 123 -11.26 15.77 -6.39
N ASP A 124 -12.39 15.57 -5.71
CA ASP A 124 -13.66 16.25 -6.06
C ASP A 124 -13.87 17.60 -5.37
N PHE A 125 -12.86 18.06 -4.61
CA PHE A 125 -12.92 19.28 -3.82
C PHE A 125 -11.86 20.30 -4.23
N ALA A 126 -12.16 21.57 -3.93
CA ALA A 126 -11.46 22.72 -4.47
C ALA A 126 -9.99 22.85 -4.03
N PHE A 127 -9.58 22.23 -2.93
CA PHE A 127 -8.23 22.39 -2.37
C PHE A 127 -7.42 21.11 -2.52
N SER A 128 -6.80 20.98 -3.69
CA SER A 128 -5.82 19.95 -4.00
C SER A 128 -4.48 20.60 -4.37
N TYR A 129 -3.40 20.10 -3.77
CA TYR A 129 -2.05 20.65 -3.93
C TYR A 129 -1.13 19.55 -4.43
N ALA A 130 -0.81 19.61 -5.73
CA ALA A 130 0.10 18.70 -6.42
C ALA A 130 1.36 19.40 -6.96
N THR A 131 1.43 20.74 -6.81
CA THR A 131 2.54 21.55 -7.29
C THR A 131 3.43 21.95 -6.13
N PHE A 132 4.74 21.89 -6.36
CA PHE A 132 5.75 22.23 -5.36
C PHE A 132 6.55 23.44 -5.83
N GLN A 133 7.10 24.19 -4.88
CA GLN A 133 7.97 25.33 -5.15
C GLN A 133 9.35 25.14 -4.51
N GLY A 134 10.32 25.98 -4.91
CA GLY A 134 11.65 25.99 -4.32
C GLY A 134 12.48 24.73 -4.63
N PRO A 135 13.49 24.40 -3.79
CA PRO A 135 14.38 23.27 -4.01
C PRO A 135 13.66 21.93 -4.17
N PHE A 136 12.57 21.72 -3.41
CA PHE A 136 11.81 20.48 -3.47
C PHE A 136 11.12 20.28 -4.83
N ALA A 137 10.71 21.35 -5.54
CA ALA A 137 10.13 21.21 -6.88
C ALA A 137 11.10 20.56 -7.88
N SER A 138 12.37 20.97 -7.83
CA SER A 138 13.46 20.42 -8.66
C SER A 138 13.75 18.96 -8.30
N GLN A 139 13.78 18.64 -7.00
CA GLN A 139 13.94 17.27 -6.51
C GLN A 139 12.77 16.39 -6.95
N TYR A 140 11.53 16.83 -6.71
CA TYR A 140 10.32 16.09 -7.06
C TYR A 140 10.19 15.82 -8.56
N ALA A 141 10.56 16.79 -9.41
CA ALA A 141 10.60 16.58 -10.86
C ALA A 141 11.58 15.47 -11.26
N ALA A 142 12.76 15.41 -10.63
CA ALA A 142 13.73 14.34 -10.87
C ALA A 142 13.29 12.99 -10.29
N TYR A 143 12.60 12.98 -9.15
CA TYR A 143 11.96 11.78 -8.61
C TYR A 143 10.94 11.21 -9.60
N HIS A 144 10.11 12.08 -10.19
CA HIS A 144 9.13 11.65 -11.19
C HIS A 144 9.76 11.16 -12.50
N ASP A 145 10.91 11.71 -12.91
CA ASP A 145 11.70 11.15 -14.02
C ASP A 145 12.19 9.73 -13.71
N ALA A 146 12.64 9.48 -12.48
CA ALA A 146 13.04 8.16 -12.03
C ALA A 146 11.87 7.16 -12.03
N VAL A 147 10.68 7.57 -11.58
CA VAL A 147 9.46 6.74 -11.65
C VAL A 147 9.13 6.36 -13.09
N LYS A 148 9.17 7.32 -14.02
CA LYS A 148 8.91 7.06 -15.45
C LYS A 148 9.90 6.09 -16.05
N ALA A 149 11.19 6.27 -15.75
CA ALA A 149 12.24 5.38 -16.25
C ALA A 149 12.08 3.96 -15.71
N LEU A 150 11.79 3.79 -14.42
CA LEU A 150 11.50 2.49 -13.81
C LEU A 150 10.31 1.80 -14.47
N SER A 151 9.21 2.53 -14.67
CA SER A 151 8.01 2.01 -15.33
C SER A 151 8.32 1.55 -16.76
N ALA A 152 9.07 2.36 -17.53
CA ALA A 152 9.47 2.03 -18.89
C ALA A 152 10.42 0.82 -18.96
N ALA A 153 11.28 0.66 -17.95
CA ALA A 153 12.23 -0.45 -17.85
C ALA A 153 11.62 -1.75 -17.29
N GLY A 154 10.38 -1.72 -16.80
CA GLY A 154 9.76 -2.87 -16.12
C GLY A 154 10.35 -3.14 -14.73
N GLY A 155 11.01 -2.15 -14.13
CA GLY A 155 11.60 -2.21 -12.78
C GLY A 155 13.08 -1.84 -12.72
N PRO A 156 13.67 -1.88 -11.52
CA PRO A 156 15.07 -1.50 -11.27
C PRO A 156 16.09 -2.27 -12.11
N ASP A 157 15.86 -3.56 -12.32
CA ASP A 157 16.81 -4.44 -13.01
C ASP A 157 16.81 -4.25 -14.54
N GLY A 158 15.82 -3.52 -15.08
CA GLY A 158 15.77 -3.13 -16.48
C GLY A 158 16.50 -1.82 -16.79
N LEU A 159 17.00 -1.10 -15.77
CA LEU A 159 17.75 0.15 -15.96
C LEU A 159 19.23 -0.14 -16.26
N GLU A 160 19.80 0.68 -17.14
CA GLU A 160 21.23 0.61 -17.45
C GLU A 160 22.10 0.97 -16.23
N PRO A 161 23.25 0.31 -16.04
CA PRO A 161 24.17 0.64 -14.95
C PRO A 161 24.84 2.00 -15.18
N TYR A 162 24.94 2.80 -14.12
CA TYR A 162 25.61 4.09 -14.18
C TYR A 162 27.13 3.93 -14.34
N LYS A 163 27.67 4.44 -15.45
CA LYS A 163 29.11 4.44 -15.77
C LYS A 163 29.67 5.86 -16.01
N GLY A 164 28.87 6.89 -15.72
CA GLY A 164 29.18 8.28 -16.00
C GLY A 164 30.13 8.94 -15.00
N SER A 165 30.58 10.16 -15.31
CA SER A 165 31.34 11.01 -14.37
C SER A 165 30.42 11.54 -13.27
N PRO A 166 30.83 11.54 -11.98
CA PRO A 166 30.07 12.12 -10.87
C PRO A 166 29.57 13.55 -11.10
N ASP A 167 30.23 14.34 -11.96
CA ASP A 167 29.82 15.71 -12.31
C ASP A 167 28.52 15.79 -13.12
N LEU A 168 28.06 14.66 -13.68
CA LEU A 168 26.80 14.56 -14.42
C LEU A 168 25.60 14.27 -13.52
N VAL A 169 25.84 13.84 -12.28
CA VAL A 169 24.80 13.43 -11.34
C VAL A 169 24.08 14.65 -10.78
N ARG A 170 22.75 14.66 -10.89
CA ARG A 170 21.89 15.69 -10.31
C ARG A 170 21.30 15.26 -8.97
N TYR A 171 20.75 14.05 -8.91
CA TYR A 171 20.20 13.45 -7.69
C TYR A 171 20.51 11.96 -7.64
N VAL A 172 20.63 11.44 -6.41
CA VAL A 172 20.77 10.02 -6.14
C VAL A 172 19.65 9.63 -5.18
N TYR A 173 18.80 8.67 -5.56
CA TYR A 173 17.71 8.16 -4.72
C TYR A 173 18.02 6.74 -4.27
N LYS A 174 17.68 6.39 -3.03
CA LYS A 174 17.65 4.98 -2.63
C LYS A 174 16.48 4.27 -3.35
N ALA A 175 16.70 3.04 -3.82
CA ALA A 175 15.67 2.26 -4.52
C ALA A 175 14.43 2.01 -3.66
N GLU A 176 14.59 1.96 -2.33
CA GLU A 176 13.50 1.82 -1.35
C GLU A 176 12.36 2.85 -1.54
N LEU A 177 12.61 4.02 -2.15
CA LEU A 177 11.57 5.01 -2.40
C LEU A 177 10.53 4.58 -3.43
N PHE A 178 10.88 3.63 -4.32
CA PHE A 178 10.06 3.28 -5.49
C PHE A 178 9.38 1.91 -5.39
N GLU A 179 9.87 1.01 -4.53
CA GLU A 179 9.29 -0.34 -4.38
C GLU A 179 8.16 -0.36 -3.33
N GLY A 180 7.18 0.52 -3.51
CA GLY A 180 6.08 0.72 -2.55
C GLY A 180 6.41 1.66 -1.39
N GLY A 181 7.65 2.18 -1.34
CA GLY A 181 8.07 3.19 -0.36
C GLY A 181 7.27 4.48 -0.40
N GLN A 182 6.61 4.79 -1.52
CA GLN A 182 5.72 5.94 -1.65
C GLN A 182 4.53 5.85 -0.68
N PHE A 183 3.97 4.66 -0.46
CA PHE A 183 2.84 4.45 0.44
C PHE A 183 3.23 4.73 1.90
N LEU A 184 4.42 4.28 2.33
CA LEU A 184 4.95 4.62 3.66
C LEU A 184 5.28 6.11 3.76
N THR A 185 5.82 6.69 2.69
CA THR A 185 6.13 8.12 2.64
C THR A 185 4.85 8.93 2.88
N ALA A 186 3.76 8.63 2.18
CA ALA A 186 2.47 9.29 2.38
C ALA A 186 1.99 9.16 3.84
N LEU A 187 2.02 7.95 4.40
CA LEU A 187 1.62 7.70 5.79
C LEU A 187 2.46 8.49 6.81
N HIS A 188 3.79 8.45 6.68
CA HIS A 188 4.68 9.15 7.60
C HIS A 188 4.56 10.67 7.47
N VAL A 189 4.41 11.18 6.25
CA VAL A 189 4.15 12.60 6.00
C VAL A 189 2.83 13.02 6.64
N THR A 190 1.74 12.26 6.49
CA THR A 190 0.48 12.52 7.19
C THR A 190 0.68 12.58 8.71
N LYS A 191 1.36 11.58 9.30
CA LYS A 191 1.62 11.56 10.76
C LYS A 191 2.41 12.79 11.21
N ARG A 192 3.40 13.23 10.43
CA ARG A 192 4.17 14.44 10.73
C ARG A 192 3.34 15.72 10.60
N LEU A 193 2.53 15.84 9.55
CA LEU A 193 1.61 16.97 9.38
C LEU A 193 0.58 17.05 10.51
N LEU A 194 0.07 15.90 10.97
CA LEU A 194 -0.83 15.84 12.13
C LEU A 194 -0.16 16.41 13.38
N ALA A 195 1.10 16.09 13.61
CA ALA A 195 1.87 16.57 14.75
C ALA A 195 2.30 18.04 14.65
N GLN A 196 2.53 18.56 13.43
CA GLN A 196 3.25 19.83 13.24
C GLN A 196 2.43 20.94 12.56
N SER A 197 1.34 20.60 11.87
CA SER A 197 0.65 21.52 10.95
C SER A 197 -0.84 21.65 11.21
N VAL A 198 -1.51 20.60 11.72
CA VAL A 198 -2.98 20.59 11.84
C VAL A 198 -3.51 21.68 12.77
N TRP A 199 -2.74 22.15 13.75
CA TRP A 199 -3.12 23.26 14.62
C TRP A 199 -3.33 24.60 13.89
N LEU A 200 -2.89 24.72 12.64
CA LEU A 200 -3.16 25.87 11.77
C LEU A 200 -4.58 25.86 11.20
N LEU A 201 -5.26 24.72 11.22
CA LEU A 201 -6.56 24.51 10.59
C LEU A 201 -7.72 24.73 11.59
N GLN A 202 -8.80 25.36 11.13
CA GLN A 202 -10.05 25.43 11.89
C GLN A 202 -10.90 24.19 11.63
N THR A 203 -10.65 23.15 12.42
CA THR A 203 -11.17 21.81 12.19
C THR A 203 -12.57 21.58 12.77
N THR A 204 -13.34 20.65 12.18
CA THR A 204 -14.58 20.13 12.77
C THR A 204 -14.28 19.13 13.92
N PRO A 205 -15.28 18.78 14.76
CA PRO A 205 -15.10 17.75 15.81
C PRO A 205 -14.69 16.37 15.26
N ASP A 206 -15.19 16.00 14.09
CA ASP A 206 -14.88 14.73 13.42
C ASP A 206 -13.79 14.89 12.35
N PHE A 207 -12.88 15.86 12.52
CA PHE A 207 -11.77 16.02 11.61
C PHE A 207 -10.87 14.77 11.56
N ALA A 208 -10.55 14.33 10.35
CA ALA A 208 -9.64 13.23 10.09
C ALA A 208 -8.45 13.67 9.23
N ALA A 209 -7.25 13.26 9.65
CA ALA A 209 -6.07 13.30 8.81
C ALA A 209 -5.69 11.88 8.42
N PHE A 210 -5.53 11.59 7.13
CA PHE A 210 -5.19 10.25 6.66
C PHE A 210 -4.26 10.24 5.46
N ALA A 211 -3.65 9.08 5.22
CA ALA A 211 -2.99 8.80 3.96
C ALA A 211 -3.92 7.94 3.10
N SER A 212 -3.77 8.01 1.78
CA SER A 212 -4.50 7.18 0.84
C SER A 212 -3.57 6.63 -0.25
N SER A 213 -3.85 5.40 -0.66
CA SER A 213 -3.16 4.66 -1.72
C SER A 213 -3.91 4.67 -3.05
N GLY A 214 -5.07 5.32 -3.13
CA GLY A 214 -5.97 5.23 -4.29
C GLY A 214 -6.73 3.90 -4.41
N SER A 215 -6.78 3.10 -3.35
CA SER A 215 -7.53 1.84 -3.30
C SER A 215 -8.38 1.85 -2.05
N GLU A 216 -9.69 1.99 -2.20
CA GLU A 216 -10.65 2.08 -1.08
C GLU A 216 -10.51 0.91 -0.11
N TYR A 217 -10.31 -0.31 -0.62
CA TYR A 217 -10.09 -1.49 0.20
C TYR A 217 -8.87 -1.35 1.10
N ILE A 218 -7.74 -0.89 0.56
CA ILE A 218 -6.51 -0.71 1.34
C ILE A 218 -6.66 0.49 2.28
N ASP A 219 -7.28 1.57 1.80
CA ASP A 219 -7.45 2.82 2.55
C ASP A 219 -8.30 2.60 3.80
N TYR A 220 -9.51 2.05 3.65
CA TYR A 220 -10.40 1.81 4.77
C TYR A 220 -9.94 0.66 5.69
N SER A 221 -9.38 -0.42 5.13
CA SER A 221 -9.01 -1.59 5.94
C SER A 221 -7.65 -1.47 6.62
N VAL A 222 -6.73 -0.67 6.07
CA VAL A 222 -5.35 -0.58 6.56
C VAL A 222 -4.93 0.86 6.81
N VAL A 223 -4.90 1.72 5.79
CA VAL A 223 -4.11 2.97 5.82
C VAL A 223 -4.72 4.02 6.72
N MET A 224 -6.01 4.29 6.58
CA MET A 224 -6.71 5.32 7.35
C MET A 224 -6.69 4.99 8.85
N ARG A 225 -6.73 3.71 9.20
CA ARG A 225 -6.66 3.20 10.57
C ARG A 225 -5.28 3.39 11.22
N GLN A 226 -4.25 3.71 10.44
CA GLN A 226 -2.92 4.05 10.96
C GLN A 226 -2.82 5.50 11.47
N THR A 227 -3.80 6.35 11.14
CA THR A 227 -3.79 7.80 11.45
C THR A 227 -5.08 8.30 12.10
N ILE A 228 -6.18 7.56 11.97
CA ILE A 228 -7.47 7.85 12.59
C ILE A 228 -7.68 6.83 13.72
N ASP A 229 -7.99 7.32 14.93
CA ASP A 229 -8.34 6.45 16.05
C ASP A 229 -9.64 5.67 15.76
N THR A 230 -9.76 4.45 16.27
CA THR A 230 -10.86 3.54 15.93
C THR A 230 -12.24 4.12 16.22
N GLU A 231 -12.43 4.79 17.37
CA GLU A 231 -13.72 5.38 17.71
C GLU A 231 -14.11 6.48 16.73
N ARG A 232 -13.17 7.38 16.40
CA ARG A 232 -13.39 8.41 15.38
C ARG A 232 -13.61 7.80 14.00
N PHE A 233 -12.87 6.77 13.63
CA PHE A 233 -13.03 6.08 12.36
C PHE A 233 -14.46 5.55 12.20
N TYR A 234 -15.04 4.92 13.23
CA TYR A 234 -16.43 4.47 13.19
C TYR A 234 -17.47 5.58 13.33
N ARG A 235 -17.16 6.72 13.94
CA ARG A 235 -18.07 7.88 13.87
C ARG A 235 -18.16 8.44 12.46
N ILE A 236 -17.03 8.41 11.75
CA ILE A 236 -16.94 8.91 10.39
C ILE A 236 -17.55 7.91 9.38
N PHE A 237 -17.22 6.62 9.55
CA PHE A 237 -17.59 5.50 8.68
C PHE A 237 -18.33 4.42 9.51
N PRO A 238 -19.58 4.66 9.92
CA PRO A 238 -20.30 3.76 10.81
C PRO A 238 -20.52 2.36 10.21
N GLU A 239 -20.69 2.26 8.90
CA GLU A 239 -20.80 1.01 8.15
C GLU A 239 -19.55 0.14 8.28
N MET A 240 -18.36 0.75 8.41
CA MET A 240 -17.12 0.00 8.61
C MET A 240 -17.10 -0.76 9.93
N LYS A 241 -17.83 -0.32 10.95
CA LYS A 241 -17.97 -1.08 12.19
C LYS A 241 -18.69 -2.40 11.94
N SER A 242 -19.80 -2.35 11.20
CA SER A 242 -20.57 -3.54 10.81
C SER A 242 -19.75 -4.48 9.92
N CYS A 243 -18.99 -3.93 8.96
CA CYS A 243 -18.07 -4.71 8.13
C CYS A 243 -17.00 -5.42 8.97
N ASP A 244 -16.46 -4.75 10.00
CA ASP A 244 -15.46 -5.34 10.89
C ASP A 244 -16.03 -6.47 11.76
N GLU A 245 -17.22 -6.27 12.31
CA GLU A 245 -17.95 -7.28 13.09
C GLU A 245 -18.28 -8.51 12.23
N ALA A 246 -18.75 -8.31 10.99
CA ALA A 246 -19.04 -9.38 10.06
C ALA A 246 -17.79 -10.17 9.64
N PHE A 247 -16.68 -9.48 9.34
CA PHE A 247 -15.42 -10.15 9.03
C PHE A 247 -14.90 -10.95 10.23
N GLN A 248 -14.98 -10.39 11.45
CA GLN A 248 -14.56 -11.12 12.64
C GLN A 248 -15.43 -12.35 12.90
N ALA A 249 -16.73 -12.28 12.67
CA ALA A 249 -17.63 -13.43 12.78
C ALA A 249 -17.23 -14.55 11.80
N ALA A 250 -16.91 -14.20 10.55
CA ALA A 250 -16.39 -15.15 9.56
C ALA A 250 -15.05 -15.77 9.99
N VAL A 251 -14.16 -14.98 10.61
CA VAL A 251 -12.90 -15.50 11.18
C VAL A 251 -13.16 -16.53 12.27
N GLU A 252 -14.07 -16.26 13.20
CA GLU A 252 -14.40 -17.21 14.28
C GLU A 252 -15.10 -18.46 13.75
N GLU A 253 -15.99 -18.33 12.78
CA GLU A 253 -16.63 -19.47 12.11
C GLU A 253 -15.59 -20.36 11.42
N ALA A 254 -14.70 -19.76 10.63
CA ALA A 254 -13.63 -20.49 9.96
C ALA A 254 -12.71 -21.20 10.97
N ARG A 255 -12.38 -20.57 12.09
CA ARG A 255 -11.56 -21.19 13.16
C ARG A 255 -12.18 -22.45 13.75
N GLY A 256 -13.51 -22.57 13.73
CA GLY A 256 -14.24 -23.75 14.17
C GLY A 256 -14.15 -24.95 13.21
N LEU A 257 -13.71 -24.74 11.97
CA LEU A 257 -13.61 -25.80 10.96
C LEU A 257 -12.35 -26.65 11.13
N PRO A 258 -12.33 -27.91 10.64
CA PRO A 258 -11.10 -28.66 10.45
C PRO A 258 -10.07 -27.89 9.62
N TYR A 259 -8.78 -28.02 9.93
CA TYR A 259 -7.71 -27.25 9.28
C TYR A 259 -7.70 -27.27 7.75
N GLY A 260 -7.97 -28.42 7.11
CA GLY A 260 -8.09 -28.50 5.65
C GLY A 260 -9.28 -27.72 5.09
N GLU A 261 -10.39 -27.65 5.85
CA GLU A 261 -11.55 -26.85 5.51
C GLU A 261 -11.28 -25.35 5.73
N GLN A 262 -10.51 -24.96 6.74
CA GLN A 262 -10.07 -23.56 6.92
C GLN A 262 -9.27 -23.05 5.70
N VAL A 263 -8.32 -23.86 5.24
CA VAL A 263 -7.50 -23.54 4.05
C VAL A 263 -8.39 -23.40 2.81
N THR A 264 -9.38 -24.28 2.66
CA THR A 264 -10.33 -24.25 1.54
C THR A 264 -11.21 -23.00 1.63
N TYR A 265 -11.80 -22.73 2.79
CA TYR A 265 -12.66 -21.58 3.04
C TYR A 265 -11.99 -20.26 2.63
N TRP A 266 -10.80 -19.96 3.17
CA TRP A 266 -10.12 -18.70 2.87
C TRP A 266 -9.66 -18.60 1.42
N TRP A 267 -9.27 -19.72 0.81
CA TRP A 267 -8.97 -19.74 -0.61
C TRP A 267 -10.20 -19.41 -1.46
N GLU A 268 -11.37 -19.98 -1.14
CA GLU A 268 -12.61 -19.68 -1.84
C GLU A 268 -13.00 -18.21 -1.69
N CYS A 269 -12.87 -17.63 -0.49
CA CYS A 269 -13.09 -16.19 -0.30
C CYS A 269 -12.20 -15.32 -1.18
N VAL A 270 -10.90 -15.65 -1.30
CA VAL A 270 -9.96 -14.95 -2.20
C VAL A 270 -10.31 -15.17 -3.68
N ARG A 271 -10.74 -16.38 -4.04
CA ARG A 271 -11.13 -16.71 -5.42
C ARG A 271 -12.38 -15.94 -5.84
N GLU A 272 -13.38 -15.84 -4.97
CA GLU A 272 -14.62 -15.10 -5.21
C GLU A 272 -14.39 -13.58 -5.26
N ASN A 273 -13.43 -13.08 -4.47
CA ASN A 273 -13.07 -11.67 -4.45
C ASN A 273 -12.40 -11.16 -5.76
N ARG A 274 -12.02 -12.07 -6.68
CA ARG A 274 -11.29 -11.73 -7.92
C ARG A 274 -11.99 -10.68 -8.78
N ASN A 275 -13.32 -10.74 -8.83
CA ASN A 275 -14.14 -9.81 -9.61
C ASN A 275 -14.79 -8.72 -8.74
N ARG A 276 -14.42 -8.64 -7.44
CA ARG A 276 -15.00 -7.74 -6.45
C ARG A 276 -16.53 -7.75 -6.46
N GLN A 277 -17.10 -8.96 -6.43
CA GLN A 277 -18.55 -9.11 -6.42
C GLN A 277 -19.11 -8.59 -5.09
N PRO A 278 -20.19 -7.79 -5.09
CA PRO A 278 -20.71 -7.16 -3.88
C PRO A 278 -21.04 -8.12 -2.73
N ASP A 279 -21.38 -9.37 -3.05
CA ASP A 279 -21.74 -10.43 -2.11
C ASP A 279 -20.55 -11.28 -1.64
N ALA A 280 -19.38 -11.17 -2.29
CA ALA A 280 -18.18 -11.86 -1.85
C ALA A 280 -17.72 -11.31 -0.49
N LEU A 281 -17.45 -12.18 0.49
CA LEU A 281 -17.14 -11.80 1.88
C LEU A 281 -16.14 -10.64 1.98
N LEU A 282 -15.00 -10.75 1.29
CA LEU A 282 -13.94 -9.75 1.37
C LEU A 282 -14.37 -8.41 0.76
N THR A 283 -15.14 -8.42 -0.33
CA THR A 283 -15.69 -7.19 -0.90
C THR A 283 -16.73 -6.56 0.02
N ALA A 284 -17.70 -7.35 0.48
CA ALA A 284 -18.79 -6.91 1.36
C ALA A 284 -18.30 -6.35 2.71
N THR A 285 -17.13 -6.79 3.17
CA THR A 285 -16.53 -6.34 4.44
C THR A 285 -15.36 -5.37 4.25
N VAL A 286 -15.12 -4.90 3.02
CA VAL A 286 -14.03 -3.98 2.66
C VAL A 286 -12.68 -4.51 3.19
N ARG A 287 -12.34 -5.72 2.74
CA ARG A 287 -11.12 -6.44 3.10
C ARG A 287 -10.29 -6.77 1.88
N THR A 288 -8.99 -6.81 2.10
CA THR A 288 -8.03 -7.24 1.08
C THR A 288 -7.83 -8.75 1.12
N ASP A 289 -7.36 -9.33 0.02
CA ASP A 289 -6.92 -10.73 -0.03
C ASP A 289 -5.86 -11.03 1.05
N TYR A 290 -5.05 -10.04 1.42
CA TYR A 290 -4.05 -10.19 2.47
C TYR A 290 -4.66 -10.45 3.84
N GLN A 291 -5.84 -9.91 4.15
CA GLN A 291 -6.49 -10.16 5.44
C GLN A 291 -7.04 -11.60 5.53
N ALA A 292 -7.37 -12.24 4.42
CA ALA A 292 -7.64 -13.68 4.39
C ALA A 292 -6.36 -14.51 4.64
N VAL A 293 -5.22 -14.07 4.10
CA VAL A 293 -3.90 -14.64 4.40
C VAL A 293 -3.60 -14.52 5.90
N GLU A 294 -3.79 -13.32 6.49
CA GLU A 294 -3.57 -13.09 7.93
C GLU A 294 -4.51 -13.97 8.78
N ALA A 295 -5.80 -14.03 8.46
CA ALA A 295 -6.77 -14.83 9.20
C ALA A 295 -6.39 -16.33 9.27
N LEU A 296 -5.87 -16.89 8.17
CA LEU A 296 -5.39 -18.27 8.14
C LEU A 296 -4.01 -18.41 8.81
N ALA A 297 -3.12 -17.44 8.63
CA ALA A 297 -1.79 -17.45 9.20
C ALA A 297 -1.80 -17.34 10.74
N ASP A 298 -2.75 -16.58 11.30
CA ASP A 298 -2.92 -16.35 12.73
C ASP A 298 -3.31 -17.62 13.52
N VAL A 299 -3.71 -18.70 12.83
CA VAL A 299 -3.88 -20.03 13.45
C VAL A 299 -2.52 -20.58 13.95
N GLY A 300 -1.42 -20.16 13.33
CA GLY A 300 -0.05 -20.52 13.72
C GLY A 300 0.37 -21.92 13.30
N ALA A 301 1.37 -22.49 13.99
CA ALA A 301 1.99 -23.77 13.63
C ALA A 301 1.02 -24.95 13.35
N PRO A 302 -0.12 -25.12 14.06
CA PRO A 302 -1.03 -26.24 13.82
C PRO A 302 -1.64 -26.31 12.41
N ILE A 303 -1.80 -25.20 11.69
CA ILE A 303 -2.39 -25.18 10.35
C ILE A 303 -1.40 -25.63 9.26
N LEU A 304 -0.09 -25.56 9.53
CA LEU A 304 0.96 -25.70 8.52
C LEU A 304 0.91 -27.03 7.74
N PRO A 305 0.63 -28.20 8.36
CA PRO A 305 0.50 -29.45 7.60
C PRO A 305 -0.61 -29.40 6.54
N ALA A 306 -1.75 -28.77 6.86
CA ALA A 306 -2.86 -28.62 5.93
C ALA A 306 -2.52 -27.65 4.79
N VAL A 307 -1.86 -26.53 5.10
CA VAL A 307 -1.36 -25.58 4.11
C VAL A 307 -0.37 -26.25 3.15
N MET A 308 0.58 -27.04 3.68
CA MET A 308 1.57 -27.75 2.87
C MET A 308 0.95 -28.84 1.99
N GLN A 309 -0.01 -29.60 2.51
CA GLN A 309 -0.75 -30.57 1.72
C GLN A 309 -1.50 -29.90 0.57
N ALA A 310 -2.22 -28.81 0.85
CA ALA A 310 -2.91 -28.04 -0.17
C ALA A 310 -1.95 -27.47 -1.22
N LEU A 311 -0.77 -26.97 -0.79
CA LEU A 311 0.23 -26.41 -1.68
C LEU A 311 0.76 -27.46 -2.66
N ARG A 312 1.08 -28.66 -2.15
CA ARG A 312 1.50 -29.78 -3.01
C ARG A 312 0.45 -30.13 -4.04
N SER A 313 -0.82 -30.24 -3.63
CA SER A 313 -1.93 -30.53 -4.55
C SER A 313 -2.09 -29.44 -5.60
N SER A 314 -2.04 -28.16 -5.22
CA SER A 314 -2.10 -27.03 -6.16
C SER A 314 -0.95 -27.04 -7.16
N VAL A 315 0.28 -27.30 -6.71
CA VAL A 315 1.46 -27.38 -7.59
C VAL A 315 1.33 -28.53 -8.58
N GLN A 316 0.89 -29.71 -8.13
CA GLN A 316 0.67 -30.87 -9.01
C GLN A 316 -0.43 -30.63 -10.05
N GLN A 317 -1.46 -29.85 -9.68
CA GLN A 317 -2.57 -29.48 -10.56
C GLN A 317 -2.26 -28.28 -11.47
N GLY A 318 -1.14 -27.60 -11.27
CA GLY A 318 -0.81 -26.36 -11.99
C GLY A 318 -1.66 -25.15 -11.57
N ASP A 319 -2.27 -25.18 -10.38
CA ASP A 319 -3.02 -24.06 -9.82
C ASP A 319 -2.08 -23.02 -9.21
N GLN A 320 -1.58 -22.14 -10.07
CA GLN A 320 -0.60 -21.12 -9.73
C GLN A 320 -1.14 -20.09 -8.72
N GLU A 321 -2.43 -19.75 -8.80
CA GLU A 321 -3.03 -18.73 -7.94
C GLU A 321 -3.20 -19.24 -6.51
N LYS A 322 -3.70 -20.47 -6.37
CA LYS A 322 -3.80 -21.11 -5.06
C LYS A 322 -2.43 -21.38 -4.46
N ALA A 323 -1.47 -21.81 -5.27
CA ALA A 323 -0.08 -21.96 -4.82
C ALA A 323 0.52 -20.64 -4.31
N ALA A 324 0.25 -19.52 -5.00
CA ALA A 324 0.68 -18.19 -4.55
C ALA A 324 0.05 -17.77 -3.23
N PHE A 325 -1.28 -17.96 -3.07
CA PHE A 325 -1.97 -17.71 -1.81
C PHE A 325 -1.36 -18.51 -0.65
N LEU A 326 -1.17 -19.82 -0.84
CA LEU A 326 -0.61 -20.69 0.20
C LEU A 326 0.86 -20.36 0.52
N CYS A 327 1.64 -19.92 -0.47
CA CYS A 327 2.99 -19.39 -0.23
C CYS A 327 2.95 -18.16 0.66
N GLU A 328 2.05 -17.22 0.43
CA GLU A 328 1.91 -16.04 1.29
C GLU A 328 1.49 -16.42 2.71
N VAL A 329 0.57 -17.38 2.88
CA VAL A 329 0.21 -17.91 4.21
C VAL A 329 1.45 -18.45 4.94
N LEU A 330 2.29 -19.25 4.27
CA LEU A 330 3.54 -19.75 4.85
C LEU A 330 4.53 -18.62 5.21
N LEU A 331 4.61 -17.55 4.42
CA LEU A 331 5.43 -16.37 4.73
C LEU A 331 4.90 -15.63 5.96
N GLU A 332 3.61 -15.69 6.23
CA GLU A 332 2.96 -14.96 7.32
C GLU A 332 2.84 -15.75 8.62
N SER A 333 2.70 -17.07 8.58
CA SER A 333 2.49 -17.93 9.77
C SER A 333 3.64 -17.99 10.79
N GLY A 334 4.76 -17.29 10.56
CA GLY A 334 5.84 -17.06 11.52
C GLY A 334 6.16 -18.23 12.46
N GLY A 335 6.84 -19.27 12.00
CA GLY A 335 7.12 -20.44 12.86
C GLY A 335 7.44 -21.71 12.10
N LEU A 336 8.19 -21.60 11.00
CA LEU A 336 8.44 -22.77 10.17
C LEU A 336 9.44 -23.70 10.84
N SER A 337 9.16 -24.99 10.84
CA SER A 337 10.16 -25.98 11.20
C SER A 337 11.09 -26.25 10.01
N ARG A 338 12.26 -26.84 10.26
CA ARG A 338 13.12 -27.37 9.19
C ARG A 338 12.38 -28.36 8.30
N GLU A 339 11.39 -29.06 8.85
CA GLU A 339 10.55 -29.99 8.11
C GLU A 339 9.73 -29.25 7.04
N VAL A 340 9.07 -28.14 7.39
CA VAL A 340 8.31 -27.34 6.41
C VAL A 340 9.21 -26.81 5.29
N LEU A 341 10.42 -26.37 5.61
CA LEU A 341 11.41 -25.98 4.59
C LEU A 341 11.82 -27.15 3.67
N GLY A 342 11.98 -28.35 4.23
CA GLY A 342 12.24 -29.57 3.47
C GLY A 342 11.07 -29.95 2.58
N GLU A 343 9.84 -29.82 3.08
CA GLU A 343 8.63 -30.09 2.31
C GLU A 343 8.44 -29.09 1.16
N MET A 344 8.79 -27.82 1.36
CA MET A 344 8.79 -26.82 0.28
C MET A 344 9.84 -27.11 -0.78
N ALA A 345 11.03 -27.61 -0.40
CA ALA A 345 12.03 -28.04 -1.36
C ALA A 345 11.49 -29.19 -2.23
N ALA A 346 10.82 -30.17 -1.63
CA ALA A 346 10.17 -31.25 -2.36
C ALA A 346 9.05 -30.72 -3.29
N ALA A 347 8.27 -29.72 -2.86
CA ALA A 347 7.24 -29.10 -3.71
C ALA A 347 7.81 -28.49 -5.00
N VAL A 348 9.03 -27.93 -4.97
CA VAL A 348 9.72 -27.42 -6.17
C VAL A 348 10.00 -28.55 -7.17
N GLU A 349 10.35 -29.75 -6.67
CA GLU A 349 10.63 -30.92 -7.51
C GLU A 349 9.36 -31.48 -8.16
N TYR A 350 8.22 -31.41 -7.46
CA TYR A 350 6.92 -31.86 -7.97
C TYR A 350 6.27 -30.92 -8.98
N ALA A 351 6.76 -29.69 -9.13
CA ALA A 351 6.22 -28.76 -10.13
C ALA A 351 6.37 -29.36 -11.54
N PRO A 352 5.34 -29.28 -12.41
CA PRO A 352 5.42 -29.82 -13.77
C PRO A 352 6.69 -29.36 -14.51
N PRO A 353 7.36 -30.21 -15.31
CA PRO A 353 8.65 -29.89 -15.95
C PRO A 353 8.69 -28.67 -16.89
N GLY A 354 7.56 -27.98 -17.14
CA GLY A 354 7.48 -26.76 -17.92
C GLY A 354 6.98 -25.53 -17.16
N ASP A 355 6.58 -25.66 -15.89
CA ASP A 355 6.00 -24.54 -15.13
C ASP A 355 7.10 -23.75 -14.40
N GLN A 356 7.76 -22.87 -15.15
CA GLN A 356 8.83 -22.00 -14.63
C GLN A 356 8.30 -20.98 -13.61
N GLU A 357 7.04 -20.54 -13.73
CA GLU A 357 6.47 -19.54 -12.83
C GLU A 357 6.24 -20.13 -11.43
N ILE A 358 5.62 -21.32 -11.32
CA ILE A 358 5.47 -22.01 -10.04
C ILE A 358 6.84 -22.29 -9.41
N ARG A 359 7.81 -22.78 -10.19
CA ARG A 359 9.17 -23.08 -9.70
C ARG A 359 9.85 -21.82 -9.16
N SER A 360 9.73 -20.69 -9.87
CA SER A 360 10.27 -19.39 -9.45
C SER A 360 9.59 -18.88 -8.17
N LEU A 361 8.26 -18.98 -8.09
CA LEU A 361 7.49 -18.64 -6.90
C LEU A 361 7.97 -19.44 -5.68
N LEU A 362 7.94 -20.77 -5.76
CA LEU A 362 8.34 -21.66 -4.66
C LEU A 362 9.80 -21.42 -4.23
N THR A 363 10.70 -21.22 -5.19
CA THR A 363 12.12 -20.93 -4.91
C THR A 363 12.29 -19.62 -4.16
N ARG A 364 11.62 -18.54 -4.60
CA ARG A 364 11.66 -17.24 -3.92
C ARG A 364 11.06 -17.34 -2.52
N THR A 365 9.92 -17.99 -2.36
CA THR A 365 9.28 -18.19 -1.05
C THR A 365 10.23 -18.94 -0.11
N ARG A 366 10.84 -20.05 -0.57
CA ARG A 366 11.82 -20.79 0.21
C ARG A 366 13.02 -19.94 0.61
N GLN A 367 13.59 -19.15 -0.30
CA GLN A 367 14.72 -18.26 -0.01
C GLN A 367 14.38 -17.27 1.09
N LYS A 368 13.21 -16.62 1.00
CA LYS A 368 12.71 -15.68 2.01
C LYS A 368 12.52 -16.33 3.37
N LEU A 369 12.00 -17.56 3.39
CA LEU A 369 11.81 -18.31 4.62
C LEU A 369 13.12 -18.78 5.24
N THR A 370 14.10 -19.15 4.41
CA THR A 370 15.43 -19.58 4.87
C THR A 370 16.22 -18.41 5.45
N GLY A 371 16.13 -17.22 4.87
CA GLY A 371 16.81 -16.01 5.37
C GLY A 371 16.28 -15.49 6.72
N ARG A 372 15.22 -16.10 7.27
CA ARG A 372 14.70 -15.81 8.62
C ARG A 372 15.31 -16.71 9.72
N PHE A 373 16.06 -17.75 9.34
CA PHE A 373 16.85 -18.60 10.24
C PHE A 373 18.33 -18.18 10.18
#